data_AF-A0A061FAB7-F1
#
_entry.id   AF-A0A061FAB7-F1
#
_cell.length_a   1.000
_cell.length_b   1.000
_cell.length_c   1.000
_cell.angle_alpha   90.00
_cell.angle_beta   90.00
_cell.angle_gamma   90.00
#
_symmetry.space_group_name_H-M   'P 1'
#
loop_
_entity.id
_entity.type
_entity.pdbx_description
1 polymer ?
#
loop_
_entity_poly.entity_id
_entity_poly.type
_entity_poly.pdbx_seq_one_letter_code
_entity_poly.pdbx_strand_id
1 'polypeptide(L)'
;MRVHKNVLKVIGCCLETEIPTIVYEFAGTKRLSTCISATNVQPLSWKFRLKIAIGLANAVAYLHTAFSRPVIHRGSTGWWVPPEYWARGYITKKVDVYQFGLFLFELLSGKGLVYLPRDDTLDTGELSVERFIDAVDSRIKNEGIDLEQLSDFATLIVRCTSYDEENRPTMIEVGKELKQIDQSFTSLC
;
A
#
# COMPACT_ATOMS: atom_id res chain seq x y z
N MET A 1 15.90 -19.64 7.37
CA MET A 1 14.97 -18.79 6.58
C MET A 1 14.99 -17.41 7.21
N ARG A 2 15.39 -16.35 6.47
CA ARG A 2 15.42 -14.99 7.02
C ARG A 2 13.98 -14.49 7.11
N VAL A 3 13.46 -14.35 8.34
CA VAL A 3 12.10 -13.89 8.63
C VAL A 3 12.12 -12.37 8.72
N HIS A 4 11.28 -11.69 7.94
CA HIS A 4 11.09 -10.25 8.06
C HIS A 4 9.97 -9.98 9.07
N LYS A 5 10.17 -9.04 10.01
CA LYS A 5 9.22 -8.73 11.10
C LYS A 5 7.82 -8.30 10.65
N ASN A 6 7.65 -7.95 9.38
CA ASN A 6 6.39 -7.51 8.77
C ASN A 6 5.86 -8.51 7.72
N VAL A 7 6.38 -9.73 7.68
CA VAL A 7 5.88 -10.83 6.83
C VAL A 7 5.50 -11.98 7.74
N LEU A 8 4.29 -12.51 7.57
CA LEU A 8 3.79 -13.61 8.41
C LEU A 8 4.70 -14.82 8.32
N LYS A 9 5.10 -15.32 9.48
CA LYS A 9 5.91 -16.53 9.59
C LYS A 9 5.07 -17.76 9.28
N VAL A 10 5.51 -18.52 8.27
CA VAL A 10 5.03 -19.87 8.02
C VAL A 10 5.59 -20.79 9.12
N ILE A 11 4.70 -21.50 9.81
CA ILE A 11 5.05 -22.51 10.82
C ILE A 11 5.25 -23.86 10.13
N GLY A 12 4.41 -24.20 9.15
CA GLY A 12 4.50 -25.45 8.41
C GLY A 12 3.41 -25.59 7.35
N CYS A 13 3.24 -26.79 6.82
CA CYS A 13 2.13 -27.15 5.94
C CYS A 13 1.63 -28.57 6.24
N CYS A 14 0.39 -28.85 5.85
CA CYS A 14 -0.19 -30.18 5.78
C CYS A 14 -0.46 -30.50 4.30
N LEU A 15 0.13 -31.59 3.82
CA LEU A 15 -0.04 -32.08 2.45
C LEU A 15 -0.90 -33.35 2.37
N GLU A 16 -1.36 -33.86 3.51
CA GLU A 16 -2.17 -35.09 3.62
C GLU A 16 -3.67 -34.81 3.39
N THR A 17 -4.06 -33.54 3.36
CA THR A 17 -5.42 -33.09 3.04
C THR A 17 -5.61 -32.96 1.53
N GLU A 18 -6.85 -33.13 1.05
CA GLU A 18 -7.21 -32.96 -0.37
C GLU A 18 -6.72 -31.61 -0.94
N ILE A 19 -6.82 -30.55 -0.12
CA ILE A 19 -6.27 -29.24 -0.42
C ILE A 19 -5.05 -29.01 0.48
N PRO A 20 -3.83 -28.85 -0.07
CA PRO A 20 -2.65 -28.52 0.71
C PRO A 20 -2.88 -27.28 1.58
N THR A 21 -2.66 -27.42 2.88
CA THR A 21 -2.94 -26.36 3.86
C THR A 21 -1.64 -25.79 4.42
N ILE A 22 -1.49 -24.47 4.43
CA ILE A 22 -0.33 -23.80 5.02
C ILE A 22 -0.72 -23.26 6.40
N VAL A 23 0.15 -23.47 7.39
CA VAL A 23 -0.02 -23.02 8.77
C VAL A 23 0.90 -21.84 9.03
N TYR A 24 0.34 -20.73 9.52
CA TYR A 24 1.05 -19.50 9.83
C TYR A 24 0.89 -19.15 11.30
N GLU A 25 1.75 -18.27 11.80
CA GLU A 25 1.53 -17.62 13.09
C GLU A 25 0.22 -16.81 13.10
N PHE A 26 -0.44 -16.78 14.26
CA PHE A 26 -1.68 -16.04 14.40
C PHE A 26 -1.42 -14.53 14.41
N ALA A 27 -1.98 -13.83 13.41
CA ALA A 27 -1.75 -12.40 13.18
C ALA A 27 -2.78 -11.47 13.86
N GLY A 28 -3.79 -12.03 14.53
CA GLY A 28 -4.92 -11.29 15.08
C GLY A 28 -6.26 -11.62 14.41
N THR A 29 -7.35 -11.08 14.96
CA THR A 29 -8.73 -11.40 14.56
C THR A 29 -9.33 -10.46 13.51
N LYS A 30 -8.70 -9.30 13.26
CA LYS A 30 -9.22 -8.26 12.37
C LYS A 30 -8.27 -8.01 11.21
N ARG A 31 -8.84 -7.77 10.03
CA ARG A 31 -8.09 -7.34 8.85
C ARG A 31 -7.92 -5.82 8.87
N LEU A 32 -6.82 -5.35 8.31
CA LEU A 32 -6.54 -3.92 8.18
C LEU A 32 -7.66 -3.19 7.42
N SER A 33 -8.19 -3.79 6.36
CA SER A 33 -9.31 -3.22 5.58
C SER A 33 -10.55 -2.95 6.45
N THR A 34 -10.81 -3.76 7.48
CA THR A 34 -11.90 -3.53 8.43
C THR A 34 -11.63 -2.33 9.34
N CYS A 35 -10.38 -2.09 9.71
CA CYS A 35 -9.97 -1.00 10.60
C CYS A 35 -9.83 0.36 9.88
N ILE A 36 -9.68 0.34 8.55
CA ILE A 36 -9.60 1.54 7.71
C ILE A 36 -10.99 1.95 7.20
N SER A 37 -11.81 0.98 6.78
CA SER A 37 -13.16 1.19 6.25
C SER A 37 -14.04 1.99 7.22
N ALA A 38 -14.94 2.80 6.67
CA ALA A 38 -15.98 3.57 7.36
C ALA A 38 -17.06 2.69 8.03
N THR A 39 -16.64 1.71 8.82
CA THR A 39 -17.51 0.91 9.70
C THR A 39 -17.57 1.54 11.10
N ASN A 40 -18.50 1.11 11.96
CA ASN A 40 -18.69 1.57 13.35
C ASN A 40 -17.50 1.26 14.32
N VAL A 41 -16.31 1.02 13.78
CA VAL A 41 -15.08 0.79 14.55
C VAL A 41 -14.30 2.11 14.61
N GLN A 42 -13.68 2.40 15.76
CA GLN A 42 -12.76 3.53 15.91
C GLN A 42 -11.70 3.48 14.79
N PRO A 43 -11.61 4.52 13.94
CA PRO A 43 -10.68 4.54 12.82
C PRO A 43 -9.23 4.51 13.33
N LEU A 44 -8.33 3.92 12.55
CA LEU A 44 -6.90 4.05 12.80
C LEU A 44 -6.48 5.52 12.66
N SER A 45 -5.73 6.02 13.66
CA SER A 45 -5.15 7.36 13.60
C SER A 45 -4.11 7.47 12.48
N TRP A 46 -3.88 8.67 11.98
CA TRP A 46 -2.91 8.96 10.93
C TRP A 46 -1.51 8.42 11.26
N LYS A 47 -1.06 8.64 12.50
CA LYS A 47 0.21 8.09 13.01
C LYS A 47 0.30 6.56 12.87
N PHE A 48 -0.80 5.83 13.14
CA PHE A 48 -0.81 4.38 12.94
C PHE A 48 -0.86 3.99 11.48
N ARG A 49 -1.59 4.74 10.64
CA ARG A 49 -1.63 4.53 9.18
C ARG A 49 -0.23 4.68 8.55
N LEU A 50 0.52 5.73 8.91
CA LEU A 50 1.90 5.94 8.47
C LEU A 50 2.84 4.81 8.93
N LYS A 51 2.75 4.39 10.19
CA LYS A 51 3.55 3.26 10.71
C LYS A 51 3.29 1.96 9.94
N ILE A 52 2.03 1.69 9.61
CA ILE A 52 1.63 0.52 8.82
C ILE A 52 2.20 0.63 7.40
N ALA A 53 2.06 1.79 6.75
CA ALA A 53 2.63 2.05 5.43
C ALA A 53 4.15 1.81 5.42
N ILE A 54 4.89 2.38 6.36
CA ILE A 54 6.34 2.20 6.48
C ILE A 54 6.68 0.71 6.70
N GLY A 55 5.97 0.02 7.59
CA GLY A 55 6.20 -1.40 7.86
C GLY A 55 6.03 -2.28 6.62
N LEU A 56 4.96 -2.04 5.86
CA LEU A 56 4.67 -2.78 4.63
C LEU A 56 5.64 -2.40 3.50
N ALA A 57 5.99 -1.12 3.33
CA ALA A 57 6.97 -0.71 2.33
C ALA A 57 8.32 -1.40 2.53
N ASN A 58 8.79 -1.50 3.78
CA ASN A 58 10.01 -2.24 4.11
C ASN A 58 9.87 -3.75 3.82
N ALA A 59 8.71 -4.35 4.08
CA ALA A 59 8.45 -5.75 3.78
C ALA A 59 8.54 -6.03 2.28
N VAL A 60 7.89 -5.21 1.45
CA VAL A 60 7.92 -5.37 -0.01
C VAL A 60 9.32 -5.09 -0.56
N ALA A 61 10.01 -4.05 -0.07
CA ALA A 61 11.40 -3.78 -0.43
C ALA A 61 12.31 -4.97 -0.10
N TYR A 62 12.10 -5.62 1.04
CA TYR A 62 12.80 -6.85 1.42
C TYR A 62 12.51 -7.99 0.42
N LEU A 63 11.25 -8.22 0.04
CA LEU A 63 10.90 -9.24 -0.97
C LEU A 63 11.58 -8.98 -2.32
N HIS A 64 11.75 -7.72 -2.71
CA HIS A 64 12.38 -7.32 -3.97
C HIS A 64 13.90 -7.46 -3.99
N THR A 65 14.56 -7.51 -2.84
CA THR A 65 16.03 -7.34 -2.74
C THR A 65 16.77 -8.39 -1.94
N ALA A 66 16.11 -9.07 -1.00
CA ALA A 66 16.77 -10.02 -0.11
C ALA A 66 17.04 -11.40 -0.74
N PHE A 67 16.54 -11.63 -1.96
CA PHE A 67 16.59 -12.91 -2.66
C PHE A 67 17.29 -12.76 -4.01
N SER A 68 18.00 -13.80 -4.46
CA SER A 68 18.68 -13.83 -5.76
C SER A 68 17.71 -13.69 -6.93
N ARG A 69 16.48 -14.21 -6.78
CA ARG A 69 15.34 -13.92 -7.62
C ARG A 69 14.33 -13.11 -6.81
N PRO A 70 14.01 -11.87 -7.23
CA PRO A 70 13.03 -11.06 -6.53
C PRO A 70 11.68 -11.76 -6.37
N VAL A 71 11.12 -11.70 -5.17
CA VAL A 71 9.75 -12.14 -4.93
C VAL A 71 8.83 -10.95 -5.21
N ILE A 72 7.98 -11.08 -6.22
CA ILE A 72 6.98 -10.08 -6.58
C ILE A 72 5.68 -10.52 -5.93
N HIS A 73 5.16 -9.73 -4.99
CA HIS A 73 4.06 -10.14 -4.11
C HIS A 73 2.77 -10.38 -4.88
N ARG A 74 2.40 -9.47 -5.80
CA ARG A 74 1.22 -9.57 -6.69
C ARG A 74 -0.05 -9.82 -5.89
N GLY A 75 -0.59 -8.77 -5.27
CA GLY A 75 -1.81 -8.85 -4.46
C GLY A 75 -2.92 -9.66 -5.14
N SER A 76 -3.60 -10.51 -4.37
CA SER A 76 -4.52 -11.56 -4.85
C SER A 76 -5.90 -11.05 -5.30
N THR A 77 -6.02 -9.78 -5.69
CA THR A 77 -7.28 -9.15 -6.08
C THR A 77 -7.18 -8.64 -7.51
N GLY A 78 -7.94 -9.26 -8.41
CA GLY A 78 -7.91 -9.00 -9.87
C GLY A 78 -8.23 -7.56 -10.32
N TRP A 79 -8.61 -6.68 -9.40
CA TRP A 79 -8.89 -5.26 -9.64
C TRP A 79 -7.64 -4.35 -9.58
N TRP A 80 -6.49 -4.89 -9.18
CA TRP A 80 -5.26 -4.14 -8.89
C TRP A 80 -4.19 -4.36 -9.96
N VAL A 81 -4.65 -4.70 -11.16
CA VAL A 81 -3.80 -5.06 -12.28
C VAL A 81 -3.31 -3.76 -12.91
N PRO A 82 -1.98 -3.50 -12.91
CA PRO A 82 -1.45 -2.30 -13.54
C PRO A 82 -1.88 -2.24 -15.02
N PRO A 83 -2.13 -1.05 -15.58
CA PRO A 83 -2.64 -0.93 -16.94
C PRO A 83 -1.78 -1.66 -17.99
N GLU A 84 -0.46 -1.64 -17.81
CA GLU A 84 0.52 -2.28 -18.68
C GLU A 84 0.54 -3.82 -18.57
N TYR A 85 0.01 -4.39 -17.49
CA TYR A 85 -0.07 -5.85 -17.31
C TYR A 85 -0.96 -6.49 -18.38
N TRP A 86 -2.03 -5.80 -18.80
CA TRP A 86 -2.90 -6.25 -19.90
C TRP A 86 -2.24 -6.08 -21.27
N ALA A 87 -1.33 -5.11 -21.42
CA ALA A 87 -0.73 -4.76 -22.70
C ALA A 87 0.59 -5.51 -23.00
N ARG A 88 1.43 -5.76 -21.99
CA ARG A 88 2.80 -6.26 -22.18
C ARG A 88 3.04 -7.69 -21.68
N GLY A 89 2.23 -8.19 -20.74
CA GLY A 89 2.31 -9.58 -20.25
C GLY A 89 3.54 -9.95 -19.41
N TYR A 90 4.44 -9.00 -19.10
CA TYR A 90 5.59 -9.21 -18.22
C TYR A 90 5.33 -8.66 -16.82
N ILE A 91 5.91 -9.31 -15.81
CA ILE A 91 5.75 -8.90 -14.41
C ILE A 91 7.08 -8.44 -13.84
N THR A 92 7.06 -7.24 -13.27
CA THR A 92 8.21 -6.59 -12.65
C THR A 92 7.91 -6.22 -11.20
N LYS A 93 8.95 -5.78 -10.48
CA LYS A 93 8.82 -5.21 -9.13
C LYS A 93 7.87 -4.00 -9.08
N LYS A 94 7.70 -3.28 -10.19
CA LYS A 94 6.88 -2.07 -10.28
C LYS A 94 5.38 -2.37 -10.25
N VAL A 95 4.97 -3.63 -10.46
CA VAL A 95 3.60 -4.08 -10.19
C VAL A 95 3.26 -3.90 -8.72
N ASP A 96 4.13 -4.34 -7.81
CA ASP A 96 3.92 -4.17 -6.37
C ASP A 96 3.92 -2.68 -5.98
N VAL A 97 4.69 -1.84 -6.67
CA VAL A 97 4.72 -0.37 -6.41
C VAL A 97 3.38 0.27 -6.75
N TYR A 98 2.80 -0.07 -7.91
CA TYR A 98 1.48 0.43 -8.31
C TYR A 98 0.40 0.02 -7.30
N GLN A 99 0.38 -1.27 -6.94
CA GLN A 99 -0.55 -1.80 -5.94
C GLN A 99 -0.35 -1.15 -4.58
N PHE A 100 0.89 -0.86 -4.20
CA PHE A 100 1.22 -0.16 -2.97
C PHE A 100 0.73 1.30 -2.99
N GLY A 101 0.84 2.01 -4.12
CA GLY A 101 0.27 3.34 -4.28
C GLY A 101 -1.24 3.37 -4.04
N LEU A 102 -1.97 2.40 -4.59
CA LEU A 102 -3.40 2.25 -4.32
C LEU A 102 -3.69 1.95 -2.83
N PHE A 103 -2.86 1.14 -2.18
CA PHE A 103 -2.96 0.88 -0.75
C PHE A 103 -2.71 2.15 0.09
N LEU A 104 -1.74 2.99 -0.29
CA LEU A 104 -1.52 4.29 0.34
C LEU A 104 -2.75 5.20 0.20
N PHE A 105 -3.43 5.17 -0.95
CA PHE A 105 -4.70 5.88 -1.13
C PHE A 105 -5.82 5.35 -0.22
N GLU A 106 -5.95 4.03 -0.06
CA GLU A 106 -6.90 3.42 0.88
C GLU A 106 -6.63 3.90 2.33
N LEU A 107 -5.35 3.94 2.73
CA LEU A 107 -4.95 4.51 4.02
C LEU A 107 -5.31 6.00 4.13
N LEU A 108 -5.13 6.80 3.08
CA LEU A 108 -5.41 8.23 3.13
C LEU A 108 -6.91 8.52 3.22
N SER A 109 -7.71 7.82 2.43
CA SER A 109 -9.14 8.11 2.24
C SER A 109 -10.07 7.38 3.20
N GLY A 110 -9.61 6.30 3.83
CA GLY A 110 -10.48 5.45 4.63
C GLY A 110 -11.50 4.65 3.79
N LYS A 111 -11.41 4.74 2.46
CA LYS A 111 -12.32 4.10 1.51
C LYS A 111 -11.65 2.87 0.94
N GLY A 112 -12.34 1.73 1.02
CA GLY A 112 -11.88 0.51 0.36
C GLY A 112 -11.83 0.70 -1.15
N LEU A 113 -10.86 0.08 -1.82
CA LEU A 113 -10.65 0.26 -3.27
C LEU A 113 -11.79 -0.24 -4.16
N VAL A 114 -12.74 -0.99 -3.61
CA VAL A 114 -13.99 -1.37 -4.28
C VAL A 114 -14.83 -0.13 -4.66
N TYR A 115 -14.60 1.01 -4.01
CA TYR A 115 -15.31 2.27 -4.27
C TYR A 115 -14.55 3.25 -5.16
N LEU A 116 -13.36 2.90 -5.69
CA LEU A 116 -12.77 3.71 -6.73
C LEU A 116 -13.66 3.62 -7.98
N PRO A 117 -14.30 4.71 -8.43
CA PRO A 117 -15.03 4.69 -9.69
C PRO A 117 -14.04 4.28 -10.77
N ARG A 118 -14.38 3.26 -11.56
CA ARG A 118 -13.79 3.08 -12.89
C ARG A 118 -14.34 4.22 -13.74
N ASP A 119 -13.74 5.38 -13.57
CA ASP A 119 -14.01 6.51 -14.43
C ASP A 119 -13.41 6.13 -15.78
N ASP A 120 -14.24 6.04 -16.83
CA ASP A 120 -13.79 5.79 -18.20
C ASP A 120 -12.81 6.89 -18.67
N THR A 121 -12.62 7.95 -17.89
CA THR A 121 -11.55 8.97 -18.04
C THR A 121 -10.16 8.52 -17.58
N LEU A 122 -10.00 7.30 -17.05
CA LEU A 122 -8.68 6.67 -16.88
C LEU A 122 -7.95 6.44 -18.20
N ASP A 123 -8.63 6.57 -19.34
CA ASP A 123 -8.02 6.51 -20.67
C ASP A 123 -7.27 7.82 -21.06
N THR A 124 -7.37 8.86 -20.23
CA THR A 124 -6.43 10.02 -20.21
C THR A 124 -5.74 10.20 -18.85
N GLY A 125 -6.01 9.32 -17.88
CA GLY A 125 -6.17 9.66 -16.46
C GLY A 125 -4.96 9.53 -15.53
N GLU A 126 -4.26 10.64 -15.35
CA GLU A 126 -3.43 10.89 -14.18
C GLU A 126 -4.33 11.24 -12.97
N LEU A 127 -4.14 10.55 -11.83
CA LEU A 127 -4.68 11.02 -10.56
C LEU A 127 -3.92 12.29 -10.18
N SER A 128 -4.61 13.42 -10.01
CA SER A 128 -3.99 14.66 -9.57
C SER A 128 -3.85 14.71 -8.05
N VAL A 129 -2.89 15.48 -7.55
CA VAL A 129 -2.66 15.66 -6.11
C VAL A 129 -3.92 16.23 -5.43
N GLU A 130 -4.65 17.12 -6.10
CA GLU A 130 -5.87 17.75 -5.59
C GLU A 130 -6.97 16.72 -5.34
N ARG A 131 -7.17 15.76 -6.27
CA ARG A 131 -8.14 14.67 -6.08
C ARG A 131 -7.84 13.84 -4.83
N PHE A 132 -6.56 13.66 -4.50
CA PHE A 132 -6.17 12.93 -3.28
C PHE A 132 -6.39 13.73 -2.01
N ILE A 133 -6.08 15.03 -2.03
CA ILE A 133 -6.32 15.96 -0.90
C ILE A 133 -7.82 16.04 -0.58
N ASP A 134 -8.67 16.09 -1.60
CA ASP A 134 -10.13 16.13 -1.41
C ASP A 134 -10.68 14.81 -0.87
N ALA A 135 -10.02 13.69 -1.21
CA ALA A 135 -10.42 12.34 -0.79
C ALA A 135 -10.00 11.96 0.63
N VAL A 136 -9.23 12.81 1.33
CA VAL A 136 -8.73 12.54 2.70
C VAL A 136 -9.88 12.24 3.66
N ASP A 137 -9.69 11.17 4.44
CA ASP A 137 -10.63 10.75 5.48
C ASP A 137 -10.90 11.89 6.47
N SER A 138 -12.16 12.34 6.56
CA SER A 138 -12.54 13.43 7.46
C SER A 138 -12.23 13.13 8.92
N ARG A 139 -12.12 11.85 9.30
CA ARG A 139 -11.82 11.40 10.66
C ARG A 139 -10.38 11.68 11.08
N ILE A 140 -9.45 11.80 10.13
CA ILE A 140 -8.02 12.08 10.42
C ILE A 140 -7.64 13.55 10.17
N LYS A 141 -8.49 14.36 9.53
CA LYS A 141 -8.19 15.77 9.22
C LYS A 141 -7.89 16.61 10.48
N ASN A 142 -8.52 16.26 11.61
CA ASN A 142 -8.36 16.99 12.87
C ASN A 142 -7.17 16.48 13.71
N GLU A 143 -6.36 15.55 13.22
CA GLU A 143 -5.22 14.98 13.95
C GLU A 143 -3.93 15.80 13.84
N GLY A 144 -3.99 17.03 13.31
CA GLY A 144 -2.81 17.89 13.14
C GLY A 144 -1.92 17.50 11.96
N ILE A 145 -2.52 16.95 10.89
CA ILE A 145 -1.83 16.69 9.63
C ILE A 145 -1.55 18.03 8.96
N ASP A 146 -0.27 18.38 8.78
CA ASP A 146 0.10 19.58 8.04
C ASP A 146 -0.13 19.37 6.52
N LEU A 147 -0.46 20.46 5.82
CA LEU A 147 -0.72 20.47 4.38
C LEU A 147 0.50 20.01 3.57
N GLU A 148 1.71 20.36 4.01
CA GLU A 148 2.95 19.91 3.37
C GLU A 148 3.08 18.39 3.45
N GLN A 149 2.89 17.81 4.64
CA GLN A 149 2.92 16.36 4.83
C GLN A 149 1.89 15.64 3.96
N LEU A 150 0.67 16.20 3.89
CA LEU A 150 -0.41 15.66 3.09
C LEU A 150 -0.07 15.73 1.59
N SER A 151 0.51 16.84 1.14
CA SER A 151 0.95 17.05 -0.25
C SER A 151 2.05 16.07 -0.64
N ASP A 152 3.04 15.86 0.21
CA ASP A 152 4.13 14.90 -0.03
C ASP A 152 3.58 13.47 -0.14
N PHE A 153 2.67 13.10 0.77
CA PHE A 153 2.03 11.79 0.76
C PHE A 153 1.19 11.58 -0.51
N ALA A 154 0.41 12.58 -0.91
CA ALA A 154 -0.36 12.55 -2.15
C ALA A 154 0.54 12.45 -3.39
N THR A 155 1.63 13.22 -3.43
CA THR A 155 2.62 13.17 -4.52
C THR A 155 3.26 11.79 -4.65
N LEU A 156 3.59 11.16 -3.52
CA LEU A 156 4.11 9.80 -3.49
C LEU A 156 3.09 8.79 -4.05
N ILE A 157 1.80 8.93 -3.72
CA ILE A 157 0.74 8.10 -4.30
C ILE A 157 0.71 8.25 -5.83
N VAL A 158 0.66 9.49 -6.34
CA VAL A 158 0.63 9.79 -7.79
C VAL A 158 1.78 9.10 -8.51
N ARG A 159 3.00 9.24 -7.98
CA ARG A 159 4.21 8.62 -8.56
C ARG A 159 4.14 7.09 -8.52
N CYS A 160 3.65 6.49 -7.43
CA CYS A 160 3.48 5.04 -7.33
C CYS A 160 2.45 4.52 -8.34
N THR A 161 1.38 5.28 -8.60
CA THR A 161 0.28 4.91 -9.51
C THR A 161 0.48 5.39 -10.95
N SER A 162 1.68 5.86 -11.32
CA SER A 162 1.93 6.32 -12.69
C SER A 162 1.66 5.22 -13.71
N TYR A 163 1.07 5.58 -14.86
CA TYR A 163 0.89 4.63 -15.96
C TYR A 163 2.25 4.19 -16.54
N ASP A 164 3.19 5.13 -16.63
CA ASP A 164 4.56 4.82 -17.05
C ASP A 164 5.33 4.15 -15.91
N GLU A 165 5.70 2.89 -16.14
CA GLU A 165 6.42 2.07 -15.20
C GLU A 165 7.76 2.69 -14.77
N GLU A 166 8.44 3.41 -15.67
CA GLU A 166 9.76 3.99 -15.39
C GLU A 166 9.66 5.14 -14.37
N ASN A 167 8.56 5.88 -14.39
CA ASN A 167 8.31 6.98 -13.47
C ASN A 167 7.98 6.51 -12.04
N ARG A 168 7.60 5.24 -11.87
CA ARG A 168 7.32 4.68 -10.54
C ARG A 168 8.60 4.56 -9.72
N PRO A 169 8.62 4.93 -8.44
CA PRO A 169 9.78 4.68 -7.58
C PRO A 169 9.99 3.18 -7.33
N THR A 170 11.12 2.82 -6.74
CA THR A 170 11.35 1.51 -6.13
C THR A 170 10.74 1.46 -4.73
N MET A 171 10.42 0.27 -4.23
CA MET A 171 9.91 0.14 -2.85
C MET A 171 10.91 0.58 -1.77
N ILE A 172 12.21 0.65 -2.09
CA ILE A 172 13.23 1.25 -1.21
C ILE A 172 13.03 2.76 -1.11
N GLU A 173 12.82 3.44 -2.24
CA GLU A 173 12.58 4.88 -2.29
C GLU A 173 11.27 5.22 -1.60
N VAL A 174 10.18 4.50 -1.90
CA VAL A 174 8.89 4.62 -1.19
C VAL A 174 9.06 4.51 0.32
N GLY A 175 9.81 3.50 0.80
CA GLY A 175 10.05 3.32 2.23
C GLY A 175 10.91 4.43 2.87
N LYS A 176 11.79 5.09 2.10
CA LYS A 176 12.56 6.25 2.58
C LYS A 176 11.70 7.51 2.65
N GLU A 177 10.93 7.79 1.61
CA GLU A 177 10.04 8.96 1.53
C GLU A 177 8.97 8.90 2.63
N LEU A 178 8.34 7.73 2.85
CA LEU A 178 7.38 7.57 3.95
C LEU A 178 7.98 7.83 5.33
N LYS A 179 9.26 7.49 5.56
CA LYS A 179 9.94 7.80 6.82
C LYS A 179 10.22 9.29 6.97
N GLN A 180 10.55 9.98 5.89
CA GLN A 180 10.74 11.44 5.91
C GLN A 180 9.42 12.14 6.26
N ILE A 181 8.33 11.73 5.62
CA ILE A 181 6.96 12.22 5.91
C ILE A 181 6.58 12.02 7.39
N ASP A 182 6.85 10.83 7.97
CA ASP A 182 6.58 10.53 9.39
C ASP A 182 7.48 11.32 10.36
N GLN A 183 8.72 11.63 9.97
CA GLN A 183 9.63 12.43 10.79
C GLN A 183 9.18 13.89 10.87
N SER A 184 8.69 14.46 9.76
CA SER A 184 8.09 15.80 9.73
C SER A 184 6.88 15.93 10.68
N PHE A 185 6.14 14.83 10.91
CA PHE A 185 5.05 14.79 11.89
C PHE A 185 5.54 14.98 13.34
N THR A 186 6.66 14.35 13.67
CA THR A 186 7.14 14.26 15.05
C THR A 186 7.85 15.55 15.49
N SER A 187 8.32 16.36 14.55
CA SER A 187 8.89 17.70 14.81
C SER A 187 7.86 18.78 15.14
N LEU A 188 6.57 18.52 14.92
CA LEU A 188 5.47 19.48 15.12
C LEU A 188 4.59 19.18 16.35
N CYS A 189 4.85 18.08 17.07
CA CYS A 189 4.14 17.66 18.29
C CYS A 189 5.01 17.76 19.55
#